data_AF-A0A527FY00-F1
#
_entry.id   AF-A0A527FY00-F1
#
_cell.length_a   1.000
_cell.length_b   1.000
_cell.length_c   1.000
_cell.angle_alpha   90.00
_cell.angle_beta   90.00
_cell.angle_gamma   90.00
#
_symmetry.space_group_name_H-M   'P 1'
#
loop_
_entity.id
_entity.type
_entity.pdbx_description
1 polymer ?
#
loop_
_entity_poly.entity_id
_entity_poly.type
_entity_poly.pdbx_seq_one_letter_code
_entity_poly.pdbx_strand_id
1 'polypeptide(L)' 'MTDIATYNFAYLDEQTKRMIRRAILKGIAIPGYQVPFASREMPMPYGWGTGGVQVTASII' A
#
# COMPACT_ATOMS: atom_id res chain seq x y z
N MET A 1 -19.77 13.47 9.28
CA MET A 1 -18.37 13.93 9.38
C MET A 1 -17.79 13.86 7.99
N THR A 2 -17.11 14.91 7.58
CA THR A 2 -16.92 15.34 6.19
C THR A 2 -15.91 14.50 5.40
N ASP A 3 -16.37 13.57 4.58
CA ASP A 3 -15.55 12.96 3.51
C ASP A 3 -15.49 13.93 2.33
N ILE A 4 -14.42 14.73 2.27
CA ILE A 4 -14.18 15.73 1.23
C ILE A 4 -13.71 15.06 -0.10
N ALA A 5 -13.52 13.72 -0.12
CA ALA A 5 -12.99 12.97 -1.26
C ALA A 5 -13.81 11.72 -1.58
N THR A 6 -14.13 11.48 -2.87
CA THR A 6 -14.83 10.29 -3.42
C THR A 6 -14.00 8.99 -3.36
N TYR A 7 -12.87 9.00 -2.66
CA TYR A 7 -11.92 7.89 -2.60
C TYR A 7 -11.98 7.22 -1.24
N ASN A 8 -11.61 5.93 -1.18
CA ASN A 8 -11.44 5.27 0.12
C ASN A 8 -10.38 6.03 0.94
N PHE A 9 -10.45 5.92 2.27
CA PHE A 9 -9.43 6.46 3.13
C PHE A 9 -8.05 5.94 2.71
N ALA A 10 -7.06 6.84 2.63
CA ALA A 10 -5.73 6.56 2.09
C ALA A 10 -5.72 5.98 0.65
N TYR A 11 -6.72 6.32 -0.17
CA TYR A 11 -6.87 6.00 -1.59
C TYR A 11 -7.12 4.52 -1.93
N LEU A 12 -6.36 3.60 -1.32
CA LEU A 12 -6.41 2.16 -1.60
C LEU A 12 -7.70 1.50 -1.10
N ASP A 13 -8.20 0.52 -1.85
CA ASP A 13 -9.26 -0.38 -1.36
C ASP A 13 -8.75 -1.31 -0.23
N GLU A 14 -9.70 -1.85 0.54
CA GLU A 14 -9.37 -2.70 1.70
C GLU A 14 -8.73 -4.04 1.32
N GLN A 15 -8.97 -4.53 0.11
CA GLN A 15 -8.41 -5.79 -0.38
C GLN A 15 -6.91 -5.65 -0.66
N THR A 16 -6.53 -4.53 -1.28
CA THR A 16 -5.15 -4.17 -1.60
C THR A 16 -4.38 -3.89 -0.31
N LYS A 17 -4.96 -3.11 0.63
CA LYS A 17 -4.34 -2.90 1.95
C LYS A 17 -4.13 -4.22 2.70
N ARG A 18 -5.12 -5.12 2.71
CA ARG A 18 -4.98 -6.45 3.34
C ARG A 18 -3.84 -7.26 2.72
N MET A 19 -3.70 -7.21 1.40
CA MET A 19 -2.62 -7.89 0.70
C MET A 19 -1.25 -7.31 1.06
N ILE A 20 -1.09 -5.98 1.03
CA ILE A 20 0.15 -5.29 1.40
C ILE A 20 0.51 -5.56 2.87
N ARG A 21 -0.46 -5.51 3.80
CA ARG A 21 -0.26 -5.83 5.22
C ARG A 21 0.31 -7.24 5.41
N ARG A 22 -0.17 -8.24 4.66
CA ARG A 22 0.39 -9.61 4.70
C ARG A 22 1.82 -9.66 4.16
N ALA A 23 2.13 -8.90 3.12
CA ALA A 23 3.50 -8.80 2.60
C ALA A 23 4.44 -8.13 3.60
N ILE A 24 3.99 -7.07 4.29
CA ILE A 24 4.73 -6.40 5.36
C ILE A 24 5.02 -7.38 6.49
N LEU A 25 4.03 -8.13 6.98
CA LEU A 25 4.23 -9.12 8.04
C LEU A 25 5.25 -10.21 7.63
N LYS A 26 5.23 -10.67 6.37
CA LYS A 26 6.26 -11.58 5.85
C LYS A 26 7.65 -10.94 5.81
N GLY A 27 7.75 -9.66 5.45
CA GLY A 27 9.01 -8.94 5.38
C GLY A 27 9.63 -8.72 6.76
N ILE A 28 8.80 -8.49 7.77
CA ILE A 28 9.22 -8.41 9.17
C ILE A 28 9.71 -9.79 9.65
N ALA A 29 9.00 -10.87 9.30
CA ALA A 29 9.36 -12.22 9.71
C ALA A 29 10.61 -12.78 9.01
N ILE A 30 11.01 -12.23 7.86
CA ILE A 30 12.16 -12.69 7.08
C ILE A 30 13.06 -11.48 6.73
N PRO A 31 13.91 -11.04 7.67
CA PRO A 31 14.74 -9.85 7.47
C PRO A 31 15.64 -9.95 6.24
N GLY A 32 15.66 -8.90 5.42
CA GLY A 32 16.46 -8.83 4.19
C GLY A 32 15.84 -9.53 2.96
N TYR A 33 14.75 -10.30 3.12
CA TYR A 33 14.04 -10.89 2.00
C TYR A 33 13.07 -9.88 1.36
N GLN A 34 13.21 -9.68 0.04
CA GLN A 34 12.32 -8.82 -0.74
C GLN A 34 11.01 -9.54 -0.99
N VAL A 35 9.98 -9.25 -0.18
CA VAL A 35 8.66 -9.85 -0.35
C VAL A 35 7.96 -9.24 -1.57
N PRO A 36 7.64 -10.04 -2.61
CA PRO A 36 6.86 -9.54 -3.74
C PRO A 36 5.43 -9.25 -3.28
N PHE A 37 4.88 -8.12 -3.74
CA PHE A 37 3.48 -7.77 -3.57
C PHE A 37 2.92 -7.14 -4.85
N ALA A 38 1.63 -7.31 -5.09
CA ALA A 38 0.98 -6.80 -6.29
C ALA A 38 0.68 -5.30 -6.14
N SER A 39 1.60 -4.48 -6.64
CA SER A 39 1.45 -3.02 -6.72
C SER A 39 0.26 -2.65 -7.62
N ARG A 40 -0.49 -1.61 -7.24
CA ARG A 40 -1.56 -1.02 -8.06
C ARG A 40 -1.09 0.25 -8.74
N GLU A 41 -1.80 0.65 -9.79
CA GLU A 41 -1.64 1.97 -10.39
C GLU A 41 -2.04 3.04 -9.37
N MET A 42 -1.15 3.99 -9.16
CA MET A 42 -1.33 5.13 -8.26
C MET A 42 -1.50 6.41 -9.10
N PRO A 43 -2.03 7.51 -8.55
CA PRO A 43 -2.09 8.81 -9.23
C PRO A 43 -0.71 9.48 -9.29
N MET A 44 0.32 8.70 -9.65
CA MET A 44 1.72 9.09 -9.82
C MET A 44 2.41 8.04 -10.70
N PRO A 45 3.33 8.45 -11.59
CA PRO A 45 4.04 7.50 -12.46
C PRO A 45 4.89 6.50 -11.66
N TYR A 46 5.05 5.29 -12.20
CA TYR A 46 6.04 4.35 -11.67
C TYR A 46 7.43 4.99 -11.62
N GLY A 47 8.19 4.71 -10.56
CA GLY A 47 9.49 5.34 -10.30
C GLY A 47 9.43 6.56 -9.36
N TRP A 48 8.25 7.15 -9.12
CA TRP A 48 8.09 8.31 -8.23
C TRP A 48 7.77 7.93 -6.77
N GLY A 49 8.17 6.74 -6.33
CA GLY A 49 7.93 6.28 -4.95
C GLY A 49 6.56 5.64 -4.71
N THR A 50 5.86 5.17 -5.77
CA THR A 50 4.52 4.57 -5.67
C THR A 50 4.43 3.39 -4.69
N GLY A 51 5.51 2.61 -4.57
CA GLY A 51 5.60 1.52 -3.60
C GLY A 51 5.60 2.01 -2.15
N GLY A 52 6.36 3.07 -1.86
CA GLY A 52 6.39 3.68 -0.53
C GLY A 52 5.02 4.23 -0.15
N VAL A 53 4.36 4.92 -1.07
CA VAL A 53 3.00 5.46 -0.88
C VAL A 53 1.99 4.36 -0.59
N GLN A 54 2.04 3.23 -1.31
CA GLN A 54 1.16 2.09 -1.06
C GLN A 54 1.41 1.44 0.30
N VAL A 55 2.67 1.37 0.75
CA VAL A 55 3.02 0.90 2.09
C VAL A 55 2.48 1.86 3.15
N THR A 56 2.72 3.17 3.00
CA THR A 56 2.21 4.19 3.93
C THR A 56 0.69 4.16 4.02
N ALA A 57 -0.01 4.12 2.88
CA ALA A 57 -1.47 4.05 2.79
C ALA A 57 -2.07 2.76 3.38
N SER A 58 -1.27 1.71 3.55
CA SER A 58 -1.70 0.47 4.17
C SER A 58 -1.46 0.44 5.68
N ILE A 59 -0.66 1.36 6.21
CA ILE A 59 -0.29 1.47 7.63
C ILE A 59 -1.10 2.57 8.34
N ILE A 60 -1.27 3.74 7.71
CA ILE A 60 -2.11 4.83 8.22
C ILE A 60 -3.59 4.52 8.04
#